data_AF-A0A9P0Q9B3-F1
#
_entry.id   AF-A0A9P0Q9B3-F1
#
_cell.length_a   1.000
_cell.length_b   1.000
_cell.length_c   1.000
_cell.angle_alpha   90.00
_cell.angle_beta   90.00
_cell.angle_gamma   90.00
#
_symmetry.space_group_name_H-M   'P 1'
#
loop_
_entity.id
_entity.type
_entity.pdbx_description
1 polymer ?
#
loop_
_entity_poly.entity_id
_entity_poly.type
_entity_poly.pdbx_seq_one_letter_code
_entity_poly.pdbx_strand_id
1 'polypeptide(L)'
;MESITTGPFVMRSTCRYCQGTRMYIKHKCTECEGKGSTVQRKKVTIPVPAGIEDGQTVRMSVGNKELFVTFRVEKSDYFKRDGADVHTEADISVSQAILGGTVRIQGLYEDHTLQVMPGTSSHTKIRLSGKGMKKVNGYGHGDHYVTFKISVPKHLNNKQKALITAYAELEEDTPGQIMGVTYKTDGKSGEMPFAGSEAKTQGKYSDDDGVPGFLSKIKRAIFG
;
A
#
# COMPACT_ATOMS: atom_id res chain seq x y z
N MET A 1 -11.27 58.42 26.68
CA MET A 1 -11.18 57.50 27.84
C MET A 1 -12.22 57.96 28.84
N GLU A 2 -12.81 57.05 29.58
CA GLU A 2 -13.83 57.36 30.59
C GLU A 2 -13.32 56.84 31.94
N SER A 3 -13.43 57.65 32.99
CA SER A 3 -13.05 57.25 34.35
C SER A 3 -14.29 56.71 35.05
N ILE A 4 -14.26 55.45 35.46
CA ILE A 4 -15.31 54.85 36.27
C ILE A 4 -14.78 54.80 37.71
N THR A 5 -15.51 55.43 38.62
CA THR A 5 -15.19 55.45 40.05
C THR A 5 -16.09 54.46 40.76
N THR A 6 -15.52 53.40 41.32
CA THR A 6 -16.24 52.41 42.13
C THR A 6 -15.65 52.44 43.53
N GLY A 7 -16.28 53.20 44.43
CA GLY A 7 -15.74 53.42 45.78
C GLY A 7 -14.43 54.23 45.75
N PRO A 8 -13.44 53.92 46.63
CA PRO A 8 -12.18 54.68 46.71
C PRO A 8 -11.22 54.44 45.53
N PHE A 9 -11.60 53.61 44.55
CA PHE A 9 -10.77 53.28 43.39
C PHE A 9 -11.30 53.94 42.11
N VAL A 10 -10.42 54.64 41.39
CA VAL A 10 -10.70 55.21 40.07
C VAL A 10 -10.01 54.37 39.01
N MET A 11 -10.78 53.77 38.11
CA MET A 11 -10.26 53.00 36.98
C MET A 11 -10.52 53.75 35.67
N ARG A 12 -9.54 53.76 34.78
CA ARG A 12 -9.70 54.27 33.41
C ARG A 12 -10.13 53.12 32.50
N SER A 13 -11.27 53.27 31.85
CA SER A 13 -11.77 52.33 30.85
C SER A 13 -11.87 52.97 29.46
N THR A 14 -12.07 52.14 28.44
CA THR A 14 -12.49 52.61 27.12
C THR A 14 -13.83 53.34 27.26
N CYS A 15 -14.04 54.39 26.46
CA CYS A 15 -15.29 55.15 26.50
C CYS A 15 -16.47 54.25 26.12
N ARG A 16 -17.57 54.30 26.87
CA ARG A 16 -18.73 53.42 26.65
C ARG A 16 -19.42 53.67 25.31
N TYR A 17 -19.33 54.89 24.77
CA TYR A 17 -19.97 55.29 23.51
C TYR A 17 -19.15 54.94 22.26
N CYS A 18 -17.84 55.18 22.26
CA CYS A 18 -16.99 54.91 21.09
C CYS A 18 -16.15 53.63 21.21
N GLN A 19 -16.04 53.04 22.40
CA GLN A 19 -15.29 51.80 22.64
C GLN A 19 -13.85 51.80 22.10
N GLY A 20 -13.24 52.98 21.90
CA GLY A 20 -11.90 53.14 21.35
C GLY A 20 -11.82 53.52 19.87
N THR A 21 -12.93 53.54 19.12
CA THR A 21 -12.95 53.95 17.69
C THR A 21 -12.87 55.46 17.48
N ARG A 22 -12.89 56.26 18.57
CA ARG A 22 -12.88 57.74 18.58
C ARG A 22 -14.04 58.41 17.83
N MET A 23 -14.99 57.65 17.27
CA MET A 23 -16.15 58.15 16.55
C MET A 23 -17.44 57.58 17.14
N TYR A 24 -18.44 58.44 17.39
CA TYR A 24 -19.76 58.02 17.84
C TYR A 24 -20.68 57.78 16.63
N ILE A 25 -21.00 56.50 16.38
CA ILE A 25 -21.88 56.09 15.28
C ILE A 25 -23.33 56.10 15.79
N LYS A 26 -24.11 57.13 15.42
CA LYS A 26 -25.52 57.29 15.82
C LYS A 26 -26.43 56.18 15.27
N HIS A 27 -26.27 55.85 13.99
CA HIS A 27 -27.02 54.77 13.32
C HIS A 27 -26.03 53.68 12.92
N LYS A 28 -25.92 52.64 13.76
CA LYS A 28 -25.04 51.49 13.48
C LYS A 28 -25.66 50.65 12.36
N CYS A 29 -24.83 50.23 11.41
CA CYS A 29 -25.23 49.21 10.43
C CYS A 29 -25.59 47.92 11.18
N THR A 30 -26.72 47.30 10.83
CA THR A 30 -27.20 46.06 11.45
C THR A 30 -26.31 44.86 11.15
N GLU A 31 -25.63 44.85 10.01
CA GLU A 31 -24.80 43.73 9.58
C GLU A 31 -23.39 43.75 10.18
N CYS A 32 -22.79 44.92 10.36
CA CYS A 32 -21.43 45.07 10.88
C CYS A 32 -21.35 45.70 12.28
N GLU A 33 -22.47 46.18 12.83
CA GLU A 33 -22.58 46.82 14.16
C GLU A 33 -21.63 48.02 14.37
N GLY A 34 -21.14 48.62 13.27
CA GLY A 34 -20.15 49.69 13.30
C GLY A 34 -18.69 49.22 13.29
N LYS A 35 -18.42 47.93 13.06
CA LYS A 35 -17.06 47.34 12.92
C LYS A 35 -16.43 47.57 11.54
N GLY A 36 -17.22 47.97 10.53
CA GLY A 36 -16.73 48.28 9.18
C GLY A 36 -16.32 47.06 8.33
N SER A 37 -16.47 45.84 8.84
CA SER A 37 -16.28 44.60 8.08
C SER A 37 -17.28 43.54 8.53
N THR A 38 -17.68 42.67 7.61
CA THR A 38 -18.57 41.53 7.86
C THR A 38 -17.89 40.24 7.42
N VAL A 39 -18.15 39.14 8.13
CA VAL A 39 -17.61 37.82 7.76
C VAL A 39 -18.53 37.20 6.72
N GLN A 40 -18.04 37.09 5.49
CA GLN A 40 -18.75 36.42 4.40
C GLN A 40 -18.10 35.07 4.07
N ARG A 41 -18.93 34.05 3.83
CA ARG A 41 -18.47 32.75 3.33
C ARG A 41 -18.25 32.86 1.83
N LYS A 42 -17.02 32.62 1.37
CA LYS A 42 -16.66 32.58 -0.05
C LYS A 42 -16.16 31.19 -0.41
N LYS A 43 -16.67 30.61 -1.50
CA LYS A 43 -16.11 29.40 -2.09
C LYS A 43 -14.94 29.81 -2.99
N VAL A 44 -13.82 29.11 -2.86
CA VAL A 44 -12.62 29.36 -3.66
C VAL A 44 -12.21 28.04 -4.30
N THR A 45 -12.06 28.04 -5.62
CA THR A 45 -11.59 26.87 -6.38
C THR A 45 -10.07 26.88 -6.36
N ILE A 46 -9.47 25.81 -5.84
CA ILE A 46 -8.01 25.64 -5.79
C ILE A 46 -7.60 24.70 -6.92
N PRO A 47 -6.82 25.14 -7.91
CA PRO A 47 -6.28 24.25 -8.93
C PRO A 47 -5.21 23.35 -8.29
N VAL A 48 -5.37 22.04 -8.43
CA VAL A 48 -4.36 21.08 -7.97
C VAL A 48 -3.41 20.80 -9.14
N PRO A 49 -2.13 21.22 -9.07
CA PRO A 49 -1.17 20.95 -10.13
C PRO A 49 -0.89 19.45 -10.21
N ALA A 50 -0.81 18.93 -11.43
CA ALA A 50 -0.47 17.53 -11.67
C ALA A 50 0.94 17.23 -11.14
N GLY A 51 1.09 16.08 -10.46
CA GLY A 51 2.36 15.63 -9.92
C GLY A 51 2.68 16.10 -8.50
N ILE A 52 1.76 16.81 -7.83
CA ILE A 52 2.00 17.36 -6.49
C ILE A 52 2.49 16.28 -5.51
N GLU A 53 3.45 16.62 -4.67
CA GLU A 53 4.00 15.71 -3.66
C GLU A 53 3.22 15.76 -2.35
N ASP A 54 3.37 14.72 -1.53
CA ASP A 54 2.78 14.69 -0.19
C ASP A 54 3.42 15.75 0.70
N GLY A 55 2.60 16.52 1.41
CA GLY A 55 3.05 17.62 2.28
C GLY A 55 3.41 18.90 1.53
N GLN A 56 3.29 18.95 0.20
CA GLN A 56 3.57 20.15 -0.56
C GLN A 56 2.55 21.24 -0.23
N THR A 57 3.03 22.47 0.04
CA THR A 57 2.18 23.61 0.40
C THR A 57 2.14 24.63 -0.74
N VAL A 58 0.94 24.95 -1.21
CA VAL A 58 0.70 25.99 -2.21
C VAL A 58 0.20 27.26 -1.55
N ARG A 59 0.84 28.39 -1.87
CA ARG A 59 0.42 29.72 -1.46
C ARG A 59 -0.54 30.30 -2.50
N MET A 60 -1.69 30.78 -2.05
CA MET A 60 -2.67 31.43 -2.92
C MET A 60 -3.22 32.70 -2.26
N SER A 61 -3.20 33.81 -2.99
CA SER A 61 -3.78 35.07 -2.54
C SER A 61 -5.27 35.11 -2.85
N VAL A 62 -6.10 35.31 -1.83
CA VAL A 62 -7.55 35.43 -1.94
C VAL A 62 -7.97 36.81 -1.44
N GLY A 63 -8.07 37.76 -2.37
CA GLY A 63 -8.29 39.17 -2.05
C GLY A 63 -7.12 39.74 -1.25
N ASN A 64 -7.40 40.26 -0.06
CA ASN A 64 -6.39 40.87 0.82
C ASN A 64 -5.78 39.87 1.82
N LYS A 65 -6.09 38.57 1.70
CA LYS A 65 -5.59 37.52 2.59
C LYS A 65 -4.83 36.47 1.78
N GLU A 66 -3.92 35.78 2.45
CA GLU A 66 -3.17 34.67 1.86
C GLU A 66 -3.58 33.35 2.52
N LEU A 67 -3.72 32.31 1.69
CA LEU A 67 -4.01 30.95 2.12
C LEU A 67 -2.80 30.07 1.83
N PHE A 68 -2.47 29.21 2.77
CA PHE A 68 -1.50 28.14 2.62
C PHE A 68 -2.26 26.82 2.60
N VAL A 69 -2.22 26.15 1.45
CA VAL A 69 -2.93 24.89 1.24
C VAL A 69 -1.89 23.77 1.18
N THR A 70 -1.83 22.95 2.23
CA THR A 70 -0.96 21.77 2.27
C THR A 70 -1.73 20.56 1.75
N PHE A 71 -1.18 19.93 0.72
CA PHE A 71 -1.76 18.74 0.12
C PHE A 71 -1.27 17.50 0.86
N ARG A 72 -2.17 16.52 1.03
CA ARG A 72 -1.84 15.20 1.56
C ARG A 72 -2.30 14.16 0.57
N VAL A 73 -1.39 13.29 0.15
CA VAL A 73 -1.66 12.21 -0.81
C VAL A 73 -1.96 10.95 -0.04
N GLU A 74 -3.12 10.35 -0.31
CA GLU A 74 -3.49 9.07 0.29
C GLU A 74 -2.62 7.93 -0.25
N LYS A 75 -2.28 6.99 0.63
CA LYS A 75 -1.48 5.82 0.24
C LYS A 75 -2.35 4.87 -0.58
N SER A 76 -1.78 4.35 -1.67
CA SER A 76 -2.41 3.31 -2.49
C SER A 76 -1.88 1.94 -2.09
N ASP A 77 -2.74 0.91 -2.17
CA ASP A 77 -2.35 -0.48 -1.94
C ASP A 77 -1.53 -1.05 -3.11
N TYR A 78 -1.76 -0.55 -4.33
CA TYR A 78 -1.15 -1.08 -5.55
C TYR A 78 0.07 -0.27 -6.00
N PHE A 79 0.01 1.06 -5.90
CA PHE A 79 1.08 1.95 -6.34
C PHE A 79 1.88 2.49 -5.16
N LYS A 80 3.20 2.30 -5.19
CA LYS A 80 4.14 2.97 -4.28
C LYS A 80 4.79 4.12 -5.02
N ARG A 81 4.63 5.34 -4.51
CA ARG A 81 5.23 6.55 -5.08
C ARG A 81 6.61 6.78 -4.50
N ASP A 82 7.60 7.05 -5.36
CA ASP A 82 8.91 7.56 -4.97
C ASP A 82 9.24 8.80 -5.83
N GLY A 83 8.99 10.00 -5.27
CA GLY A 83 9.12 11.25 -6.01
C GLY A 83 8.21 11.33 -7.23
N ALA A 84 8.81 11.33 -8.43
CA ALA A 84 8.11 11.31 -9.72
C ALA A 84 7.93 9.90 -10.29
N ASP A 85 8.66 8.91 -9.74
CA ASP A 85 8.65 7.54 -10.20
C ASP A 85 7.62 6.73 -9.40
N VAL A 86 7.13 5.66 -10.03
CA VAL A 86 6.08 4.81 -9.47
C VAL A 86 6.58 3.38 -9.46
N HIS A 87 6.34 2.69 -8.36
CA HIS A 87 6.70 1.30 -8.15
C HIS A 87 5.43 0.47 -7.99
N THR A 88 5.36 -0.63 -8.74
CA THR A 88 4.32 -1.66 -8.55
C THR A 88 4.93 -3.03 -8.43
N GLU A 89 4.19 -3.92 -7.79
CA GLU A 89 4.50 -5.34 -7.70
C GLU A 89 3.57 -6.09 -8.66
N ALA A 90 4.14 -6.91 -9.54
CA ALA A 90 3.42 -7.73 -10.49
C ALA A 90 3.62 -9.20 -10.15
N ASP A 91 2.54 -9.86 -9.74
CA ASP A 91 2.57 -11.28 -9.41
C ASP A 91 2.58 -12.12 -10.69
N ILE A 92 3.56 -13.01 -10.81
CA ILE A 92 3.71 -13.95 -11.93
C ILE A 92 3.69 -15.39 -11.40
N SER A 93 3.20 -16.31 -12.23
CA SER A 93 3.21 -17.73 -11.88
C SER A 93 4.60 -18.35 -12.03
N VAL A 94 4.87 -19.45 -11.32
CA VAL A 94 6.12 -20.21 -11.44
C VAL A 94 6.37 -20.65 -12.88
N SER A 95 5.32 -21.11 -13.59
CA SER A 95 5.43 -21.51 -14.99
C SER A 95 5.82 -20.35 -15.91
N GLN A 96 5.23 -19.16 -15.70
CA GLN A 96 5.59 -17.95 -16.46
C GLN A 96 7.00 -17.46 -16.15
N ALA A 97 7.47 -17.62 -14.91
CA ALA A 97 8.84 -17.26 -14.54
C ALA A 97 9.87 -18.15 -15.25
N ILE A 98 9.60 -19.46 -15.35
CA ILE A 98 10.49 -20.44 -15.98
C ILE A 98 10.42 -20.35 -17.51
N LEU A 99 9.22 -20.46 -18.08
CA LEU A 99 9.02 -20.57 -19.55
C LEU A 99 8.91 -19.20 -20.24
N GLY A 100 8.72 -18.13 -19.48
CA GLY A 100 8.33 -16.83 -20.00
C GLY A 100 6.83 -16.73 -20.28
N GLY A 101 6.42 -15.56 -20.77
CA GLY A 101 5.03 -15.30 -21.12
C GLY A 101 4.73 -13.81 -21.19
N THR A 102 3.47 -13.46 -20.99
CA THR A 102 3.02 -12.06 -20.91
C THR A 102 2.15 -11.86 -19.67
N VAL A 103 2.24 -10.68 -19.08
CA VAL A 103 1.43 -10.26 -17.94
C VAL A 103 0.91 -8.85 -18.19
N ARG A 104 -0.37 -8.63 -17.91
CA ARG A 104 -1.00 -7.31 -17.95
C ARG A 104 -0.91 -6.69 -16.57
N ILE A 105 -0.40 -5.47 -16.51
CA ILE A 105 -0.33 -4.66 -15.30
C ILE A 105 -1.13 -3.38 -15.49
N GLN A 106 -1.60 -2.83 -14.37
CA GLN A 106 -2.27 -1.55 -14.35
C GLN A 106 -1.23 -0.43 -14.27
N GLY A 107 -1.24 0.49 -15.23
CA GLY A 107 -0.47 1.73 -15.15
C GLY A 107 -1.32 2.87 -14.58
N LEU A 108 -0.71 4.04 -14.38
CA LEU A 108 -1.41 5.23 -13.88
C LEU A 108 -2.41 5.82 -14.89
N TYR A 109 -2.08 5.72 -16.18
CA TYR A 109 -2.87 6.32 -17.26
C TYR A 109 -3.53 5.25 -18.14
N GLU A 110 -2.80 4.17 -18.42
CA GLU A 110 -3.23 3.07 -19.27
C GLU A 110 -2.66 1.75 -18.75
N ASP A 111 -3.27 0.65 -19.16
CA ASP A 111 -2.75 -0.68 -18.83
C ASP A 111 -1.59 -1.04 -19.76
N HIS A 112 -0.62 -1.77 -19.23
CA HIS A 112 0.56 -2.19 -19.97
C HIS A 112 0.67 -3.71 -19.98
N THR A 113 0.91 -4.27 -21.16
CA THR A 113 1.27 -5.69 -21.30
C THR A 113 2.77 -5.80 -21.32
N LEU A 114 3.32 -6.52 -20.34
CA LEU A 114 4.75 -6.77 -20.20
C LEU A 114 5.08 -8.18 -20.66
N GLN A 115 6.20 -8.32 -21.35
CA GLN A 115 6.77 -9.60 -21.68
C GLN A 115 7.66 -10.07 -20.52
N VAL A 116 7.37 -11.26 -20.01
CA VAL A 116 8.19 -11.95 -19.02
C VAL A 116 9.15 -12.85 -19.80
N MET A 117 10.45 -12.63 -19.63
CA MET A 117 11.48 -13.45 -20.26
C MET A 117 11.59 -14.80 -19.53
N PRO A 118 11.94 -15.88 -20.23
CA PRO A 118 12.22 -17.15 -19.58
C PRO A 118 13.39 -16.99 -18.59
N GLY A 119 13.29 -17.66 -17.44
CA GLY A 119 14.28 -17.54 -16.35
C GLY A 119 14.21 -16.24 -15.55
N THR A 120 13.06 -15.55 -15.53
CA THR A 120 12.89 -14.32 -14.74
C THR A 120 12.86 -14.66 -13.25
N SER A 121 13.79 -14.09 -12.49
CA SER A 121 13.84 -14.27 -11.03
C SER A 121 12.85 -13.38 -10.28
N SER A 122 12.53 -13.75 -9.04
CA SER A 122 11.77 -12.87 -8.14
C SER A 122 12.53 -11.57 -7.87
N HIS A 123 11.79 -10.47 -7.75
CA HIS A 123 12.30 -9.10 -7.57
C HIS A 123 13.06 -8.52 -8.76
N THR A 124 13.04 -9.18 -9.93
CA THR A 124 13.51 -8.58 -11.17
C THR A 124 12.68 -7.33 -11.48
N LYS A 125 13.37 -6.22 -11.78
CA LYS A 125 12.74 -4.93 -12.06
C LYS A 125 12.76 -4.64 -13.55
N ILE A 126 11.60 -4.31 -14.10
CA ILE A 126 11.47 -3.73 -15.44
C ILE A 126 11.15 -2.25 -15.30
N ARG A 127 11.82 -1.43 -16.11
CA ARG A 127 11.58 0.01 -16.21
C ARG A 127 10.71 0.31 -17.42
N LEU A 128 9.61 1.02 -17.19
CA LEU A 128 8.77 1.60 -18.23
C LEU A 128 9.02 3.11 -18.27
N SER A 129 9.83 3.51 -19.25
CA SER A 129 10.27 4.89 -19.40
C SER A 129 9.11 5.83 -19.71
N GLY A 130 8.99 6.93 -18.97
CA GLY A 130 7.98 7.97 -19.19
C GLY A 130 6.54 7.59 -18.82
N LYS A 131 6.34 6.46 -18.12
CA LYS A 131 5.02 5.97 -17.67
C LYS A 131 4.74 6.25 -16.18
N GLY A 132 5.60 7.03 -15.52
CA GLY A 132 5.41 7.50 -14.15
C GLY A 132 4.62 8.81 -14.07
N MET A 133 4.74 9.52 -12.95
CA MET A 133 3.99 10.76 -12.72
C MET A 133 4.63 11.96 -13.40
N LYS A 134 3.80 12.96 -13.73
CA LYS A 134 4.27 14.25 -14.23
C LYS A 134 5.12 14.96 -13.16
N LYS A 135 6.25 15.54 -13.55
CA LYS A 135 7.08 16.34 -12.64
C LYS A 135 6.44 17.71 -12.41
N VAL A 136 6.43 18.19 -11.15
CA VAL A 136 5.82 19.49 -10.79
C VAL A 136 6.65 20.67 -11.31
N ASN A 137 7.97 20.61 -11.13
CA ASN A 137 8.90 21.70 -11.43
C ASN A 137 9.71 21.48 -12.73
N GLY A 138 9.28 20.57 -13.60
CA GLY A 138 10.05 20.21 -14.79
C GLY A 138 9.18 19.72 -15.94
N TYR A 139 9.80 19.54 -17.10
CA TYR A 139 9.15 18.95 -18.25
C TYR A 139 9.32 17.42 -18.22
N GLY A 140 8.25 16.71 -18.61
CA GLY A 140 8.25 15.25 -18.74
C GLY A 140 7.62 14.49 -17.56
N HIS A 141 7.72 13.17 -17.68
CA HIS A 141 7.18 12.20 -16.75
C HIS A 141 8.33 11.46 -16.05
N GLY A 142 8.08 10.95 -14.85
CA GLY A 142 8.91 9.92 -14.24
C GLY A 142 8.70 8.57 -14.91
N ASP A 143 9.27 7.55 -14.32
CA ASP A 143 9.24 6.19 -14.82
C ASP A 143 8.39 5.28 -13.93
N HIS A 144 7.91 4.19 -14.52
CA HIS A 144 7.18 3.16 -13.79
C HIS A 144 8.05 1.91 -13.69
N TYR A 145 8.46 1.58 -12.47
CA TYR A 145 9.23 0.39 -12.13
C TYR A 145 8.29 -0.72 -11.68
N VAL A 146 8.37 -1.83 -12.39
CA VAL A 146 7.54 -3.01 -12.14
C VAL A 146 8.44 -4.09 -11.59
N THR A 147 8.17 -4.51 -10.37
CA THR A 147 8.93 -5.58 -9.69
C THR A 147 8.14 -6.87 -9.80
N PHE A 148 8.72 -7.90 -10.43
CA PHE A 148 8.07 -9.19 -10.51
C PHE A 148 8.17 -9.95 -9.19
N LYS A 149 7.08 -10.60 -8.81
CA LYS A 149 7.03 -11.46 -7.63
C LYS A 149 6.46 -12.80 -8.03
N ILE A 150 7.19 -13.89 -7.77
CA ILE A 150 6.69 -15.22 -8.11
C ILE A 150 5.69 -15.65 -7.04
N SER A 151 4.44 -15.85 -7.45
CA SER A 151 3.37 -16.36 -6.61
C SER A 151 3.35 -17.89 -6.67
N VAL A 152 3.78 -18.53 -5.59
CA VAL A 152 3.78 -19.99 -5.46
C VAL A 152 2.42 -20.43 -4.87
N PRO A 153 1.67 -21.32 -5.55
CA PRO A 153 0.39 -21.80 -5.04
C PRO A 153 0.56 -22.63 -3.76
N LYS A 154 -0.25 -22.34 -2.73
CA LYS A 154 -0.21 -23.05 -1.43
C LYS A 154 -0.76 -24.49 -1.50
N HIS A 155 -1.69 -24.74 -2.43
CA HIS A 155 -2.34 -26.02 -2.60
C HIS A 155 -2.14 -26.51 -4.03
N LEU A 156 -1.66 -27.74 -4.14
CA LEU A 156 -1.39 -28.41 -5.41
C LEU A 156 -2.22 -29.68 -5.51
N ASN A 157 -2.79 -29.91 -6.68
CA ASN A 157 -3.46 -31.17 -6.99
C ASN A 157 -2.43 -32.31 -7.13
N ASN A 158 -2.85 -33.56 -6.94
CA ASN A 158 -1.96 -34.74 -7.03
C ASN A 158 -1.19 -34.79 -8.36
N LYS A 159 -1.83 -34.42 -9.48
CA LYS A 159 -1.17 -34.32 -10.79
C LYS A 159 -0.09 -33.24 -10.83
N GLN A 160 -0.37 -32.06 -10.27
CA GLN A 160 0.59 -30.95 -10.24
C GLN A 160 1.78 -31.27 -9.33
N LYS A 161 1.53 -31.92 -8.18
CA LYS A 161 2.59 -32.41 -7.30
C LYS A 161 3.50 -33.40 -8.02
N ALA A 162 2.95 -34.41 -8.69
CA ALA A 162 3.73 -35.39 -9.43
C ALA A 162 4.62 -34.74 -10.51
N LEU A 163 4.12 -33.73 -11.23
CA LEU A 163 4.90 -33.00 -12.23
C LEU A 163 6.05 -32.19 -11.62
N ILE A 164 5.81 -31.53 -10.49
CA ILE A 164 6.85 -30.75 -9.80
C ILE A 164 7.91 -31.70 -9.20
N THR A 165 7.50 -32.86 -8.66
CA THR A 165 8.43 -33.88 -8.18
C THR A 165 9.30 -34.42 -9.32
N ALA A 166 8.72 -34.71 -10.48
CA ALA A 166 9.49 -35.14 -11.65
C ALA A 166 10.46 -34.06 -12.14
N TYR A 167 10.07 -32.78 -12.10
CA TYR A 167 10.97 -31.68 -12.41
C TYR A 167 12.13 -31.58 -11.40
N ALA A 168 11.84 -31.74 -10.11
CA ALA A 168 12.83 -31.70 -9.03
C ALA A 168 13.86 -32.84 -9.11
N GLU A 169 13.51 -34.00 -9.67
CA GLU A 169 14.46 -35.11 -9.92
C GLU A 169 15.47 -34.79 -11.03
N LEU A 170 15.11 -33.90 -11.96
CA LEU A 170 15.94 -33.49 -13.10
C LEU A 170 16.77 -32.23 -12.81
N GLU A 171 16.54 -31.58 -11.67
CA GLU A 171 17.20 -30.34 -11.30
C GLU A 171 18.62 -30.63 -10.78
N GLU A 172 19.65 -30.13 -11.46
CA GLU A 172 21.06 -30.43 -11.14
C GLU A 172 21.67 -29.46 -10.09
N ASP A 173 21.16 -28.23 -9.99
CA ASP A 173 21.76 -27.12 -9.23
C ASP A 173 20.95 -26.74 -7.98
N THR A 174 20.34 -27.70 -7.28
CA THR A 174 19.57 -27.39 -6.06
C THR A 174 20.49 -27.29 -4.83
N PRO A 175 20.59 -26.12 -4.16
CA PRO A 175 21.28 -26.02 -2.88
C PRO A 175 20.43 -26.66 -1.76
N GLY A 176 20.77 -27.89 -1.34
CA GLY A 176 20.17 -28.55 -0.18
C GLY A 176 19.47 -29.87 -0.50
N GLN A 177 18.41 -30.18 0.26
CA GLN A 177 17.59 -31.39 0.05
C GLN A 177 16.13 -31.01 -0.23
N ILE A 178 15.53 -31.65 -1.22
CA ILE A 178 14.10 -31.54 -1.53
C ILE A 178 13.35 -32.63 -0.77
N MET A 179 12.35 -32.26 0.05
CA MET A 179 11.55 -33.22 0.79
C MET A 179 10.81 -34.19 -0.15
N GLY A 180 11.04 -35.49 0.05
CA GLY A 180 10.34 -36.56 -0.67
C GLY A 180 10.95 -36.98 -2.00
N VAL A 181 12.05 -36.35 -2.44
CA VAL A 181 12.82 -36.79 -3.61
C VAL A 181 14.07 -37.49 -3.10
N THR A 182 14.17 -38.80 -3.32
CA THR A 182 15.40 -39.55 -3.03
C THR A 182 16.33 -39.42 -4.22
N TYR A 183 17.34 -38.57 -4.14
CA TYR A 183 18.45 -38.63 -5.08
C TYR A 183 19.10 -40.01 -4.95
N LYS A 184 18.97 -40.86 -5.96
CA LYS A 184 19.90 -41.98 -6.12
C LYS A 184 21.20 -41.39 -6.65
N THR A 185 21.95 -40.73 -5.78
CA THR A 185 23.31 -40.34 -6.08
C THR A 185 24.11 -41.64 -6.21
N ASP A 186 24.63 -41.89 -7.40
CA ASP A 186 25.60 -42.95 -7.64
C ASP A 186 26.74 -42.82 -6.61
N GLY A 187 26.80 -43.79 -5.70
CA GLY A 187 28.00 -44.18 -4.97
C GLY A 187 28.72 -43.11 -4.13
N LYS A 188 28.14 -42.69 -3.02
CA LYS A 188 28.85 -42.58 -1.72
C LYS A 188 27.83 -42.39 -0.60
N SER A 189 27.60 -43.45 0.16
CA SER A 189 26.87 -43.43 1.43
C SER A 189 27.60 -42.50 2.41
N GLY A 190 27.07 -41.29 2.59
CA GLY A 190 27.40 -40.39 3.68
C GLY A 190 26.19 -40.31 4.61
N GLU A 191 26.38 -40.75 5.84
CA GLU A 191 25.39 -40.86 6.90
C GLU A 191 24.66 -39.53 7.19
N MET A 192 23.40 -39.65 7.61
CA MET A 192 22.63 -38.55 8.18
C MET A 192 23.27 -38.04 9.48
N PRO A 193 23.25 -36.72 9.73
CA PRO A 193 23.13 -36.24 11.10
C PRO A 193 21.85 -35.42 11.23
N PHE A 194 20.77 -36.06 11.70
CA PHE A 194 19.67 -35.34 12.32
C PHE A 194 20.07 -35.06 13.77
N ALA A 195 20.81 -33.96 13.97
CA ALA A 195 21.04 -33.41 15.31
C ALA A 195 19.81 -32.59 15.71
N GLY A 196 19.00 -33.15 16.60
CA GLY A 196 17.82 -32.50 17.14
C GLY A 196 18.17 -31.23 17.92
N SER A 197 17.35 -30.20 17.74
CA SER A 197 17.06 -29.25 18.81
C SER A 197 15.55 -29.10 18.92
N GLU A 198 15.04 -29.54 20.06
CA GLU A 198 13.65 -29.46 20.44
C GLU A 198 13.25 -28.00 20.66
N ALA A 199 12.42 -27.45 19.78
CA ALA A 199 11.63 -26.26 20.08
C ALA A 199 10.18 -26.72 20.30
N LYS A 200 9.83 -26.93 21.57
CA LYS A 200 8.44 -27.08 22.02
C LYS A 200 7.65 -25.84 21.60
N THR A 201 6.74 -25.99 20.64
CA THR A 201 5.54 -25.16 20.59
C THR A 201 4.35 -26.07 20.34
N GLN A 202 3.56 -26.24 21.40
CA GLN A 202 2.34 -27.03 21.42
C GLN A 202 1.30 -26.40 20.49
N GLY A 203 0.78 -27.20 19.55
CA GLY A 203 -0.40 -26.90 18.76
C GLY A 203 -1.16 -28.21 18.53
N LYS A 204 -2.15 -28.47 19.39
CA LYS A 204 -2.98 -29.68 19.41
C LYS A 204 -3.74 -29.88 18.10
N TYR A 205 -3.60 -31.06 17.51
CA TYR A 205 -4.68 -31.72 16.74
C TYR A 205 -4.74 -33.17 17.21
N SER A 206 -5.90 -33.55 17.73
CA SER A 206 -6.23 -34.89 18.20
C SER A 206 -7.02 -35.59 17.10
N ASP A 207 -6.43 -36.63 16.51
CA ASP A 207 -7.16 -37.69 15.81
C ASP A 207 -6.90 -38.97 16.63
N ASP A 208 -7.96 -39.46 17.28
CA ASP A 208 -7.97 -40.75 17.98
C ASP A 208 -8.28 -41.85 16.95
N ASP A 209 -7.44 -42.88 16.97
CA ASP A 209 -7.41 -43.99 16.04
C ASP A 209 -8.68 -44.86 16.10
N GLY A 210 -9.03 -45.44 14.94
CA GLY A 210 -10.07 -46.45 14.88
C GLY A 210 -10.12 -47.20 13.55
N VAL A 211 -8.99 -47.73 13.09
CA VAL A 211 -8.99 -48.69 11.97
C VAL A 211 -9.55 -50.04 12.48
N PRO A 212 -10.46 -50.68 11.75
CA PRO A 212 -10.06 -51.92 11.11
C PRO A 212 -10.48 -51.95 9.63
N GLY A 213 -9.57 -52.42 8.79
CA GLY A 213 -9.74 -52.46 7.34
C GLY A 213 -10.78 -53.46 6.83
N PHE A 214 -11.08 -53.24 5.53
CA PHE A 214 -11.41 -54.19 4.47
C PHE A 214 -12.41 -55.35 4.77
N LEU A 215 -13.38 -55.55 3.87
CA LEU A 215 -14.24 -56.74 3.75
C LEU A 215 -15.43 -56.91 4.72
N SER A 216 -15.67 -56.02 5.70
CA SER A 216 -16.84 -56.14 6.61
C SER A 216 -18.12 -55.42 6.14
N LYS A 217 -18.05 -54.53 5.14
CA LYS A 217 -19.20 -53.73 4.66
C LYS A 217 -20.14 -54.44 3.68
N ILE A 218 -19.82 -55.63 3.19
CA ILE A 218 -20.68 -56.36 2.23
C ILE A 218 -21.62 -57.36 2.92
N LYS A 219 -21.35 -57.79 4.16
CA LYS A 219 -22.22 -58.75 4.88
C LYS A 219 -23.34 -58.12 5.72
N ARG A 220 -23.34 -56.80 5.94
CA ARG A 220 -24.35 -56.10 6.76
C ARG A 220 -25.49 -55.46 5.95
N ALA A 221 -25.54 -55.68 4.64
CA ALA A 221 -26.58 -55.15 3.76
C ALA A 221 -27.61 -56.21 3.29
N ILE A 222 -27.52 -57.47 3.75
CA ILE A 222 -28.40 -58.55 3.28
C ILE A 222 -29.06 -59.37 4.42
N PHE A 223 -28.55 -59.38 5.65
CA PHE A 223 -29.25 -60.00 6.79
C PHE A 223 -28.95 -59.24 8.10
N GLY A 224 -29.91 -58.41 8.55
CA GLY A 224 -29.94 -57.78 9.89
C GLY A 224 -29.52 -56.32 9.90
#